data_AF-U4L899-F1
#
_entry.id   AF-U4L899-F1
#
_cell.length_a   1.000
_cell.length_b   1.000
_cell.length_c   1.000
_cell.angle_alpha   90.00
_cell.angle_beta   90.00
_cell.angle_gamma   90.00
#
_symmetry.space_group_name_H-M   'P 1'
#
loop_
_entity.id
_entity.type
_entity.pdbx_description
1 polymer ?
#
loop_
_entity_poly.entity_id
_entity_poly.type
_entity_poly.pdbx_seq_one_letter_code
_entity_poly.pdbx_strand_id
1 'polypeptide(L)'
;MLRVISQPPARMYPGSAPSPQVHLPPPQSQQPQQQYTRPAALSAHSISQIYKNCRGLFLTRRLPEALASLLPVIHDPSFSVRTCSKSLKIKIFSLYLAILDAAAKTGANEGKATWGPQEWPELVGKIRSGQVWEEVNRAYGGEGKVDAEVVVSLATLLLSHAPDQRATQKRIEDWMGNCPSALDEDVKSVMQRQMIAEIYILHVLPRTGEWEYAREFTMMSPDIDVEMKEHFYTTLDRLQKDQQAMELQSRELERQREEELEIERIKAQETRKAKGSRAPSTSSRAASRRRGSS
;
A
#
# COMPACT_ATOMS: atom_id res chain seq x y z
N MET A 1 -36.90 19.39 53.77
CA MET A 1 -38.29 19.85 53.53
C MET A 1 -38.55 21.08 54.37
N LEU A 2 -38.81 22.23 53.74
CA LEU A 2 -39.72 23.32 54.19
C LEU A 2 -39.51 24.54 53.27
N ARG A 3 -40.51 24.82 52.43
CA ARG A 3 -40.70 26.09 51.72
C ARG A 3 -41.60 26.99 52.59
N VAL A 4 -41.54 28.31 52.35
CA VAL A 4 -42.69 29.21 51.99
C VAL A 4 -42.52 30.63 52.60
N ILE A 5 -42.13 31.65 51.80
CA ILE A 5 -42.87 32.78 51.15
C ILE A 5 -43.18 34.02 52.04
N SER A 6 -42.68 35.21 51.61
CA SER A 6 -43.35 36.55 51.53
C SER A 6 -42.26 37.65 51.49
N GLN A 7 -42.28 38.79 50.80
CA GLN A 7 -43.11 39.55 49.84
C GLN A 7 -42.20 40.70 49.31
N PRO A 8 -42.44 41.34 48.14
CA PRO A 8 -41.83 42.62 47.72
C PRO A 8 -42.83 43.80 47.96
N PRO A 9 -42.66 45.07 47.48
CA PRO A 9 -41.52 45.77 46.85
C PRO A 9 -41.25 47.18 47.47
N ALA A 10 -40.19 47.87 47.05
CA ALA A 10 -40.14 49.33 47.11
C ALA A 10 -39.40 49.93 45.91
N ARG A 11 -40.16 50.59 45.04
CA ARG A 11 -39.69 51.51 44.00
C ARG A 11 -39.04 52.73 44.68
N MET A 12 -37.84 53.08 44.26
CA MET A 12 -37.25 54.40 44.46
C MET A 12 -36.65 54.84 43.12
N TYR A 13 -37.18 55.92 42.54
CA TYR A 13 -36.49 56.74 41.55
C TYR A 13 -35.78 57.88 42.32
N PRO A 14 -34.56 58.25 41.92
CA PRO A 14 -34.33 59.60 41.42
C PRO A 14 -33.50 59.54 40.12
N GLY A 15 -33.61 60.43 39.15
CA GLY A 15 -33.50 61.88 39.27
C GLY A 15 -32.23 62.34 38.53
N SER A 16 -32.38 62.45 37.20
CA SER A 16 -31.74 63.31 36.19
C SER A 16 -30.26 63.76 36.23
N ALA A 17 -29.64 63.56 35.06
CA ALA A 17 -28.52 64.26 34.37
C ALA A 17 -27.07 63.82 34.67
N PRO A 18 -26.10 63.90 33.71
CA PRO A 18 -26.15 64.53 32.38
C PRO A 18 -25.84 63.57 31.19
N SER A 19 -26.20 63.99 29.98
CA SER A 19 -25.96 63.30 28.71
C SER A 19 -24.46 63.07 28.41
N PRO A 20 -24.02 61.84 28.09
CA PRO A 20 -22.77 61.60 27.40
C PRO A 20 -23.02 61.56 25.88
N GLN A 21 -22.14 62.21 25.15
CA GLN A 21 -22.07 62.27 23.68
C GLN A 21 -22.35 60.91 23.02
N VAL A 22 -23.27 60.90 22.05
CA VAL A 22 -23.43 59.79 21.11
C VAL A 22 -22.18 59.76 20.23
N HIS A 23 -21.20 58.99 20.65
CA HIS A 23 -20.09 58.60 19.78
C HIS A 23 -20.65 57.57 18.80
N LEU A 24 -20.93 58.00 17.56
CA LEU A 24 -21.20 57.06 16.48
C LEU A 24 -19.97 56.17 16.31
N PRO A 25 -20.11 54.82 16.33
CA PRO A 25 -19.03 53.97 15.88
C PRO A 25 -18.76 54.27 14.39
N PRO A 26 -17.49 54.27 13.94
CA PRO A 26 -17.19 54.40 12.52
C PRO A 26 -17.90 53.28 11.75
N PRO A 27 -18.32 53.51 10.49
CA PRO A 27 -18.94 52.46 9.69
C PRO A 27 -17.96 51.29 9.63
N GLN A 28 -18.38 50.16 10.21
CA GLN A 28 -17.71 48.89 9.98
C GLN A 28 -17.72 48.67 8.48
N SER A 29 -16.57 48.86 7.84
CA SER A 29 -16.32 48.36 6.50
C SER A 29 -16.75 46.90 6.52
N GLN A 30 -17.86 46.60 5.84
CA GLN A 30 -18.31 45.24 5.59
C GLN A 30 -17.18 44.58 4.80
N GLN A 31 -16.28 43.91 5.52
CA GLN A 31 -15.45 42.90 4.91
C GLN A 31 -16.44 41.90 4.31
N PRO A 32 -16.40 41.63 2.99
CA PRO A 32 -17.28 40.64 2.41
C PRO A 32 -17.05 39.35 3.19
N GLN A 33 -18.10 38.89 3.88
CA GLN A 33 -18.15 37.53 4.40
C GLN A 33 -17.99 36.64 3.18
N GLN A 34 -16.75 36.21 2.92
CA GLN A 34 -16.49 35.14 1.98
C GLN A 34 -17.20 33.94 2.57
N GLN A 35 -18.42 33.69 2.09
CA GLN A 35 -19.04 32.38 2.18
C GLN A 35 -18.01 31.42 1.59
N TYR A 36 -17.27 30.74 2.46
CA TYR A 36 -16.49 29.59 2.05
C TYR A 36 -17.49 28.59 1.50
N THR A 37 -17.71 28.66 0.19
CA THR A 37 -18.54 27.73 -0.55
C THR A 37 -17.78 26.42 -0.47
N ARG A 38 -18.15 25.57 0.49
CA ARG A 38 -17.62 24.21 0.58
C ARG A 38 -17.76 23.60 -0.82
N PRO A 39 -16.69 23.04 -1.42
CA PRO A 39 -16.77 22.47 -2.76
C PRO A 39 -17.94 21.49 -2.79
N ALA A 40 -18.81 21.66 -3.79
CA ALA A 40 -20.01 20.85 -3.91
C ALA A 40 -19.61 19.38 -4.01
N ALA A 41 -20.07 18.56 -3.07
CA ALA A 41 -19.81 17.12 -3.06
C ALA A 41 -20.34 16.49 -4.36
N LEU A 42 -19.61 15.51 -4.90
CA LEU A 42 -20.01 14.83 -6.13
C LEU A 42 -21.34 14.09 -5.92
N SER A 43 -22.29 14.29 -6.84
CA SER A 43 -23.57 13.59 -6.80
C SER A 43 -23.41 12.10 -7.14
N ALA A 44 -24.31 11.25 -6.63
CA ALA A 44 -24.35 9.82 -6.95
C ALA A 44 -24.37 9.55 -8.47
N HIS A 45 -25.11 10.38 -9.21
CA HIS A 45 -25.21 10.29 -10.66
C HIS A 45 -23.87 10.62 -11.34
N SER A 46 -23.22 11.71 -10.92
CA SER A 46 -21.90 12.11 -11.41
C SER A 46 -20.86 11.03 -11.17
N ILE A 47 -20.84 10.45 -9.96
CA ILE A 47 -19.93 9.34 -9.60
C ILE A 47 -20.17 8.13 -10.52
N SER A 48 -21.44 7.77 -10.78
CA SER A 48 -21.76 6.66 -11.68
C SER A 48 -21.29 6.92 -13.12
N GLN A 49 -21.41 8.15 -13.62
CA GLN A 49 -20.91 8.52 -14.95
C GLN A 49 -19.39 8.48 -15.02
N ILE A 50 -18.70 9.00 -14.01
CA ILE A 50 -17.24 8.92 -13.90
C ILE A 50 -16.78 7.46 -13.91
N TYR A 51 -17.41 6.59 -13.12
CA TYR A 51 -17.12 5.16 -13.13
C TYR A 51 -17.30 4.53 -14.51
N LYS A 52 -18.40 4.83 -15.22
CA LYS A 52 -18.65 4.31 -16.58
C LYS A 52 -17.59 4.77 -17.57
N ASN A 53 -17.22 6.06 -17.52
CA ASN A 53 -16.19 6.63 -18.37
C ASN A 53 -14.81 5.99 -18.09
N CYS A 54 -14.42 5.95 -16.81
CA CYS A 54 -13.18 5.30 -16.37
C CYS A 54 -13.11 3.84 -16.82
N ARG A 55 -14.22 3.09 -16.70
CA ARG A 55 -14.31 1.71 -17.17
C ARG A 55 -14.08 1.61 -18.68
N GLY A 56 -14.65 2.51 -19.48
CA GLY A 56 -14.43 2.56 -20.92
C GLY A 56 -12.96 2.83 -21.29
N LEU A 57 -12.32 3.78 -20.60
CA LEU A 57 -10.91 4.09 -20.77
C LEU A 57 -10.02 2.90 -20.38
N PHE A 58 -10.32 2.23 -19.27
CA PHE A 58 -9.60 1.03 -18.83
C PHE A 58 -9.68 -0.11 -19.85
N LEU A 59 -10.88 -0.40 -20.38
CA LEU A 59 -11.08 -1.45 -21.39
C LEU A 59 -10.36 -1.16 -22.71
N THR A 60 -10.11 0.11 -23.02
CA THR A 60 -9.35 0.55 -24.21
C THR A 60 -7.87 0.75 -23.92
N ARG A 61 -7.36 0.27 -22.77
CA ARG A 61 -5.96 0.36 -22.31
C ARG A 61 -5.42 1.79 -22.15
N ARG A 62 -6.30 2.76 -21.99
CA ARG A 62 -5.96 4.16 -21.71
C ARG A 62 -5.82 4.37 -20.20
N LEU A 63 -4.83 3.71 -19.60
CA LEU A 63 -4.69 3.61 -18.15
C LEU A 63 -4.44 4.97 -17.46
N PRO A 64 -3.57 5.87 -17.97
CA PRO A 64 -3.37 7.18 -17.35
C PRO A 64 -4.65 8.01 -17.31
N GLU A 65 -5.40 8.05 -18.42
CA GLU A 65 -6.67 8.79 -18.47
C GLU A 65 -7.76 8.13 -17.63
N ALA A 66 -7.80 6.80 -17.58
CA ALA A 66 -8.70 6.06 -16.70
C ALA A 66 -8.43 6.46 -15.23
N LEU A 67 -7.17 6.40 -14.79
CA LEU A 67 -6.79 6.77 -13.43
C LEU A 67 -7.14 8.24 -13.14
N ALA A 68 -6.72 9.16 -14.00
CA ALA A 68 -6.96 10.59 -13.85
C ALA A 68 -8.46 10.92 -13.74
N SER A 69 -9.32 10.20 -14.47
CA SER A 69 -10.77 10.39 -14.39
C SER A 69 -11.36 9.92 -13.06
N LEU A 70 -10.75 8.92 -12.40
CA LEU A 70 -11.25 8.31 -11.17
C LEU A 70 -10.71 8.97 -9.90
N LEU A 71 -9.50 9.54 -9.93
CA LEU A 71 -8.85 10.18 -8.78
C LEU A 71 -9.72 11.21 -8.04
N PRO A 72 -10.51 12.08 -8.70
CA PRO A 72 -11.39 13.02 -8.00
C PRO A 72 -12.41 12.33 -7.10
N VAL A 73 -12.86 11.12 -7.47
CA VAL A 73 -13.78 10.33 -6.66
C VAL A 73 -13.05 9.68 -5.48
N ILE A 74 -11.86 9.13 -5.72
CA ILE A 74 -11.07 8.43 -4.68
C ILE A 74 -10.59 9.41 -3.60
N HIS A 75 -10.21 10.63 -3.99
CA HIS A 75 -9.68 11.65 -3.09
C HIS A 75 -10.75 12.58 -2.50
N ASP A 76 -12.02 12.50 -2.91
CA ASP A 76 -13.07 13.32 -2.33
C ASP A 76 -13.31 12.88 -0.87
N PRO A 77 -13.03 13.73 0.14
CA PRO A 77 -13.26 13.38 1.54
C PRO A 77 -14.76 13.18 1.86
N SER A 78 -15.64 13.62 0.98
CA SER A 78 -17.10 13.42 1.03
C SER A 78 -17.54 12.10 0.40
N PHE A 79 -16.65 11.41 -0.32
CA PHE A 79 -16.88 10.06 -0.86
C PHE A 79 -17.02 9.03 0.28
N SER A 80 -16.48 9.36 1.46
CA SER A 80 -16.74 8.63 2.69
C SER A 80 -18.20 8.83 3.13
N VAL A 81 -18.97 7.75 3.03
CA VAL A 81 -20.10 7.38 3.91
C VAL A 81 -21.54 7.64 3.44
N ARG A 82 -21.89 8.54 2.50
CA ARG A 82 -23.34 8.80 2.22
C ARG A 82 -23.83 9.00 0.79
N THR A 83 -22.96 9.14 -0.20
CA THR A 83 -23.39 9.56 -1.55
C THR A 83 -23.62 8.41 -2.54
N CYS A 84 -23.05 7.22 -2.34
CA CYS A 84 -23.16 6.12 -3.30
C CYS A 84 -23.51 4.78 -2.63
N SER A 85 -24.14 3.87 -3.39
CA SER A 85 -24.52 2.54 -2.89
C SER A 85 -23.29 1.66 -2.63
N LYS A 86 -23.39 0.69 -1.71
CA LYS A 86 -22.35 -0.31 -1.41
C LYS A 86 -21.78 -0.95 -2.69
N SER A 87 -22.66 -1.34 -3.62
CA SER A 87 -22.27 -1.96 -4.89
C SER A 87 -21.43 -1.03 -5.78
N LEU A 88 -21.79 0.25 -5.88
CA LEU A 88 -21.04 1.21 -6.70
C LEU A 88 -19.66 1.51 -6.09
N LYS A 89 -19.60 1.65 -4.76
CA LYS A 89 -18.35 1.86 -4.01
C LYS A 89 -17.36 0.71 -4.24
N ILE A 90 -17.80 -0.54 -4.08
CA ILE A 90 -16.98 -1.74 -4.35
C ILE A 90 -16.43 -1.70 -5.78
N LYS A 91 -17.30 -1.46 -6.79
CA LYS A 91 -16.89 -1.39 -8.20
C LYS A 91 -15.85 -0.31 -8.48
N ILE A 92 -15.98 0.86 -7.84
CA ILE A 92 -15.03 1.97 -7.99
C ILE A 92 -13.66 1.57 -7.47
N PHE A 93 -13.58 1.04 -6.25
CA PHE A 93 -12.31 0.64 -5.67
C PHE A 93 -11.70 -0.58 -6.36
N SER A 94 -12.50 -1.57 -6.75
CA SER A 94 -12.00 -2.70 -7.54
C SER A 94 -11.42 -2.25 -8.89
N LEU A 95 -12.07 -1.29 -9.57
CA LEU A 95 -11.54 -0.72 -10.82
C LEU A 95 -10.27 0.10 -10.57
N TYR A 96 -10.24 0.90 -9.52
CA TYR A 96 -9.05 1.65 -9.12
C TYR A 96 -7.85 0.72 -8.90
N LEU A 97 -8.02 -0.32 -8.09
CA LEU A 97 -6.98 -1.30 -7.80
C LEU A 97 -6.56 -2.10 -9.04
N ALA A 98 -7.50 -2.41 -9.94
CA ALA A 98 -7.18 -3.06 -11.21
C ALA A 98 -6.34 -2.17 -12.15
N ILE A 99 -6.59 -0.85 -12.16
CA ILE A 99 -5.76 0.12 -12.90
C ILE A 99 -4.35 0.16 -12.31
N LEU A 100 -4.23 0.19 -10.98
CA LEU A 100 -2.94 0.17 -10.28
C LEU A 100 -2.15 -1.12 -10.56
N ASP A 101 -2.82 -2.27 -10.50
CA ASP A 101 -2.22 -3.57 -10.81
C ASP A 101 -1.71 -3.62 -12.26
N ALA A 102 -2.53 -3.16 -13.21
CA ALA A 102 -2.14 -3.08 -14.61
C ALA A 102 -0.92 -2.17 -14.80
N ALA A 103 -0.88 -1.03 -14.11
CA ALA A 103 0.25 -0.11 -14.16
C ALA A 103 1.54 -0.75 -13.61
N ALA A 104 1.47 -1.44 -12.48
CA ALA A 104 2.61 -2.08 -11.85
C ALA A 104 3.13 -3.29 -12.65
N LYS A 105 2.27 -3.95 -13.44
CA LYS A 105 2.65 -5.03 -14.36
C LYS A 105 3.37 -4.55 -15.61
N THR A 106 3.24 -3.26 -15.98
CA THR A 106 4.02 -2.70 -17.08
C THR A 106 5.49 -2.59 -16.67
N GLY A 107 6.41 -3.05 -17.52
CA GLY A 107 7.85 -2.94 -17.24
C GLY A 107 8.30 -1.48 -17.21
N ALA A 108 9.44 -1.19 -16.56
CA ALA A 108 9.87 0.19 -16.30
C ALA A 108 9.97 1.09 -17.55
N ASN A 109 10.37 0.54 -18.69
CA ASN A 109 10.48 1.31 -19.93
C ASN A 109 9.11 1.65 -20.51
N GLU A 110 8.23 0.66 -20.62
CA GLU A 110 6.86 0.82 -21.12
C GLU A 110 6.04 1.70 -20.18
N GLY A 111 6.12 1.45 -18.88
CA GLY A 111 5.44 2.23 -17.86
C GLY A 111 5.82 3.71 -17.89
N LYS A 112 7.11 4.04 -17.98
CA LYS A 112 7.57 5.43 -18.12
C LYS A 112 7.14 6.07 -19.44
N ALA A 113 6.99 5.29 -20.52
CA ALA A 113 6.49 5.79 -21.80
C ALA A 113 4.97 6.09 -21.73
N THR A 114 4.20 5.26 -21.03
CA THR A 114 2.74 5.39 -20.93
C THR A 114 2.32 6.45 -19.91
N TRP A 115 2.90 6.46 -18.71
CA TRP A 115 2.50 7.33 -17.61
C TRP A 115 3.45 8.53 -17.42
N GLY A 116 4.65 8.45 -17.97
CA GLY A 116 5.69 9.46 -17.79
C GLY A 116 6.78 9.04 -16.79
N PRO A 117 7.94 9.71 -16.84
CA PRO A 117 9.13 9.32 -16.08
C PRO A 117 9.03 9.56 -14.57
N GLN A 118 8.11 10.43 -14.13
CA GLN A 118 7.87 10.75 -12.71
C GLN A 118 6.67 9.99 -12.15
N GLU A 119 5.54 10.00 -12.86
CA GLU A 119 4.29 9.40 -12.38
C GLU A 119 4.38 7.87 -12.23
N TRP A 120 5.03 7.17 -13.18
CA TRP A 120 5.11 5.71 -13.12
C TRP A 120 5.89 5.21 -11.88
N PRO A 121 7.12 5.68 -11.60
CA PRO A 121 7.84 5.28 -10.40
C PRO A 121 7.10 5.63 -9.10
N GLU A 122 6.44 6.79 -9.04
CA GLU A 122 5.65 7.20 -7.87
C GLU A 122 4.47 6.26 -7.64
N LEU A 123 3.75 5.89 -8.70
CA LEU A 123 2.63 4.97 -8.64
C LEU A 123 3.05 3.58 -8.14
N VAL A 124 4.12 3.03 -8.74
CA VAL A 124 4.69 1.74 -8.32
C VAL A 124 5.21 1.83 -6.89
N GLY A 125 5.90 2.90 -6.52
CA GLY A 125 6.35 3.14 -5.14
C GLY A 125 5.20 3.17 -4.13
N LYS A 126 4.08 3.81 -4.49
CA LYS A 126 2.85 3.86 -3.68
C LYS A 126 2.25 2.46 -3.46
N ILE A 127 2.25 1.62 -4.49
CA ILE A 127 1.76 0.23 -4.39
C ILE A 127 2.71 -0.61 -3.54
N ARG A 128 4.03 -0.56 -3.81
CA ARG A 128 5.04 -1.38 -3.12
C ARG A 128 5.19 -1.05 -1.64
N SER A 129 5.00 0.21 -1.27
CA SER A 129 4.94 0.65 0.14
C SER A 129 3.58 0.37 0.80
N GLY A 130 2.58 -0.01 0.02
CA GLY A 130 1.23 -0.27 0.47
C GLY A 130 0.44 0.98 0.91
N GLN A 131 0.89 2.20 0.57
CA GLN A 131 0.14 3.43 0.84
C GLN A 131 -1.28 3.43 0.24
N VAL A 132 -1.49 2.66 -0.83
CA VAL A 132 -2.82 2.39 -1.42
C VAL A 132 -3.83 1.90 -0.40
N TRP A 133 -3.43 1.06 0.56
CA TRP A 133 -4.34 0.56 1.59
C TRP A 133 -4.84 1.69 2.49
N GLU A 134 -3.95 2.60 2.89
CA GLU A 134 -4.32 3.76 3.71
C GLU A 134 -5.27 4.71 2.97
N GLU A 135 -5.08 4.86 1.66
CA GLU A 135 -5.96 5.66 0.80
C GLU A 135 -7.38 5.08 0.78
N VAL A 136 -7.50 3.75 0.62
CA VAL A 136 -8.79 3.06 0.68
C VAL A 136 -9.40 3.14 2.08
N ASN A 137 -8.62 2.89 3.14
CA ASN A 137 -9.09 3.01 4.53
C ASN A 137 -9.67 4.41 4.83
N ARG A 138 -8.99 5.48 4.40
CA ARG A 138 -9.48 6.86 4.57
C ARG A 138 -10.81 7.08 3.86
N ALA A 139 -10.96 6.57 2.64
CA ALA A 139 -12.19 6.68 1.88
C ALA A 139 -13.34 5.81 2.42
N TYR A 140 -13.03 4.77 3.19
CA TYR A 140 -14.01 3.94 3.90
C TYR A 140 -14.30 4.43 5.33
N GLY A 141 -13.58 5.45 5.80
CA GLY A 141 -13.78 6.04 7.12
C GLY A 141 -13.15 5.25 8.27
N GLY A 142 -12.09 4.49 8.00
CA GLY A 142 -11.26 3.80 9.01
C GLY A 142 -11.08 2.30 8.78
N GLU A 143 -10.29 1.67 9.64
CA GLU A 143 -10.00 0.24 9.66
C GLU A 143 -11.28 -0.59 9.91
N GLY A 144 -11.34 -1.83 9.36
CA GLY A 144 -12.48 -2.74 9.47
C GLY A 144 -13.74 -2.37 8.66
N LYS A 145 -13.82 -1.14 8.12
CA LYS A 145 -15.00 -0.68 7.34
C LYS A 145 -14.92 -0.99 5.86
N VAL A 146 -13.74 -1.35 5.35
CA VAL A 146 -13.51 -1.70 3.95
C VAL A 146 -14.32 -2.96 3.61
N ASP A 147 -15.06 -2.92 2.50
CA ASP A 147 -15.83 -4.09 2.06
C ASP A 147 -14.87 -5.26 1.76
N ALA A 148 -15.22 -6.48 2.17
CA ALA A 148 -14.35 -7.65 2.04
C ALA A 148 -13.86 -7.90 0.60
N GLU A 149 -14.70 -7.66 -0.42
CA GLU A 149 -14.30 -7.73 -1.84
C GLU A 149 -13.14 -6.79 -2.21
N VAL A 150 -13.11 -5.60 -1.61
CA VAL A 150 -12.04 -4.61 -1.82
C VAL A 150 -10.79 -5.01 -1.04
N VAL A 151 -10.94 -5.60 0.15
CA VAL A 151 -9.81 -6.17 0.91
C VAL A 151 -9.13 -7.31 0.16
N VAL A 152 -9.89 -8.23 -0.44
CA VAL A 152 -9.35 -9.28 -1.31
C VAL A 152 -8.54 -8.68 -2.46
N SER A 153 -9.07 -7.64 -3.11
CA SER A 153 -8.40 -6.93 -4.21
C SER A 153 -7.11 -6.24 -3.73
N LEU A 154 -7.12 -5.60 -2.56
CA LEU A 154 -5.95 -4.97 -1.95
C LEU A 154 -4.87 -6.00 -1.61
N ALA A 155 -5.23 -7.09 -0.93
CA ALA A 155 -4.30 -8.13 -0.53
C ALA A 155 -3.64 -8.77 -1.76
N THR A 156 -4.42 -9.04 -2.81
CA THR A 156 -3.91 -9.59 -4.09
C THR A 156 -2.93 -8.63 -4.77
N LEU A 157 -3.24 -7.32 -4.80
CA LEU A 157 -2.35 -6.30 -5.34
C LEU A 157 -1.02 -6.25 -4.55
N LEU A 158 -1.08 -6.22 -3.23
CA LEU A 158 0.12 -6.14 -2.39
C LEU A 158 0.94 -7.42 -2.43
N LEU A 159 0.31 -8.59 -2.48
CA LEU A 159 1.02 -9.86 -2.69
C LEU A 159 1.75 -9.91 -4.03
N SER A 160 1.22 -9.25 -5.06
CA SER A 160 1.83 -9.23 -6.38
C SER A 160 3.04 -8.31 -6.46
N HIS A 161 3.03 -7.18 -5.74
CA HIS A 161 3.97 -6.09 -5.98
C HIS A 161 4.80 -5.68 -4.76
N ALA A 162 4.28 -5.83 -3.54
CA ALA A 162 5.00 -5.45 -2.33
C ALA A 162 6.10 -6.48 -2.02
N PRO A 163 7.35 -6.04 -1.80
CA PRO A 163 8.47 -6.95 -1.53
C PRO A 163 8.39 -7.59 -0.14
N ASP A 164 7.74 -6.93 0.82
CA ASP A 164 7.51 -7.42 2.18
C ASP A 164 6.01 -7.44 2.47
N GLN A 165 5.57 -8.45 3.20
CA GLN A 165 4.17 -8.70 3.52
C GLN A 165 3.82 -8.44 4.98
N ARG A 166 4.76 -8.02 5.84
CA ARG A 166 4.47 -7.68 7.24
C ARG A 166 3.43 -6.56 7.38
N ALA A 167 3.49 -5.55 6.52
CA ALA A 167 2.48 -4.49 6.49
C ALA A 167 1.11 -5.02 6.04
N THR A 168 1.07 -5.91 5.04
CA THR A 168 -0.15 -6.57 4.57
C THR A 168 -0.76 -7.45 5.67
N GLN A 169 0.07 -8.22 6.37
CA GLN A 169 -0.31 -9.04 7.52
C GLN A 169 -1.04 -8.20 8.56
N LYS A 170 -0.37 -7.17 9.09
CA LYS A 170 -0.94 -6.29 10.10
C LYS A 170 -2.28 -5.69 9.66
N ARG A 171 -2.38 -5.25 8.40
CA ARG A 171 -3.62 -4.65 7.87
C ARG A 171 -4.76 -5.64 7.74
N ILE A 172 -4.47 -6.89 7.41
CA ILE A 172 -5.49 -7.95 7.37
C ILE A 172 -5.91 -8.32 8.80
N GLU A 173 -4.98 -8.41 9.75
CA GLU A 173 -5.27 -8.59 11.19
C GLU A 173 -6.16 -7.46 11.72
N ASP A 174 -5.77 -6.19 11.48
CA ASP A 174 -6.53 -5.00 11.88
C ASP A 174 -7.92 -4.99 11.21
N TRP A 175 -8.03 -5.41 9.94
CA TRP A 175 -9.32 -5.52 9.27
C TRP A 175 -10.18 -6.63 9.90
N MET A 176 -9.65 -7.84 10.10
CA MET A 176 -10.39 -8.96 10.69
C MET A 176 -10.83 -8.67 12.13
N GLY A 177 -9.99 -8.01 12.93
CA GLY A 177 -10.29 -7.64 14.31
C GLY A 177 -11.35 -6.54 14.45
N ASN A 178 -11.51 -5.70 13.42
CA ASN A 178 -12.49 -4.60 13.41
C ASN A 178 -13.71 -4.85 12.51
N CYS A 179 -13.71 -5.92 11.70
CA CYS A 179 -14.82 -6.26 10.83
C CYS A 179 -16.02 -6.76 11.68
N PRO A 180 -17.26 -6.38 11.36
CA PRO A 180 -18.44 -6.87 12.08
C PRO A 180 -18.52 -8.41 12.09
N SER A 181 -18.93 -8.98 13.22
CA SER A 181 -19.05 -10.43 13.41
C SER A 181 -20.07 -11.07 12.46
N ALA A 182 -19.83 -12.33 12.09
CA ALA A 182 -20.55 -13.10 11.07
C ALA A 182 -22.03 -13.37 11.33
N LEU A 183 -22.55 -13.03 12.52
CA LEU A 183 -23.89 -13.40 12.98
C LEU A 183 -25.03 -12.77 12.16
N ASP A 184 -24.78 -11.67 11.43
CA ASP A 184 -25.79 -10.96 10.62
C ASP A 184 -25.44 -10.90 9.11
N GLU A 185 -24.48 -11.72 8.64
CA GLU A 185 -23.96 -11.57 7.28
C GLU A 185 -24.63 -12.44 6.20
N ASP A 186 -24.74 -11.87 5.00
CA ASP A 186 -25.14 -12.63 3.82
C ASP A 186 -24.07 -13.68 3.43
N VAL A 187 -24.51 -14.75 2.75
CA VAL A 187 -23.65 -15.85 2.31
C VAL A 187 -22.41 -15.34 1.54
N LYS A 188 -22.58 -14.27 0.76
CA LYS A 188 -21.49 -13.68 -0.03
C LYS A 188 -20.39 -13.11 0.88
N SER A 189 -20.77 -12.43 1.96
CA SER A 189 -19.83 -11.78 2.87
C SER A 189 -19.08 -12.82 3.73
N VAL A 190 -19.74 -13.92 4.11
CA VAL A 190 -19.09 -15.11 4.71
C VAL A 190 -18.04 -15.70 3.76
N MET A 191 -18.39 -15.96 2.50
CA MET A 191 -17.45 -16.49 1.50
C MET A 191 -16.25 -15.54 1.28
N GLN A 192 -16.47 -14.23 1.31
CA GLN A 192 -15.39 -13.26 1.16
C GLN A 192 -14.47 -13.23 2.38
N ARG A 193 -14.99 -13.42 3.60
CA ARG A 193 -14.14 -13.61 4.78
C ARG A 193 -13.32 -14.89 4.71
N GLN A 194 -13.92 -15.99 4.28
CA GLN A 194 -13.19 -17.24 4.05
C GLN A 194 -12.07 -17.06 3.02
N MET A 195 -12.34 -16.34 1.93
CA MET A 195 -11.31 -15.98 0.94
C MET A 195 -10.18 -15.14 1.55
N ILE A 196 -10.50 -14.17 2.41
CA ILE A 196 -9.48 -13.36 3.09
C ILE A 196 -8.66 -14.21 4.05
N ALA A 197 -9.30 -15.12 4.79
CA ALA A 197 -8.61 -16.06 5.67
C ALA A 197 -7.68 -16.99 4.86
N GLU A 198 -8.12 -17.51 3.72
CA GLU A 198 -7.28 -18.30 2.81
C GLU A 198 -6.07 -17.49 2.32
N ILE A 199 -6.30 -16.26 1.83
CA ILE A 199 -5.22 -15.36 1.40
C ILE A 199 -4.21 -15.13 2.54
N TYR A 200 -4.72 -14.89 3.73
CA TYR A 200 -3.91 -14.62 4.90
C TYR A 200 -3.05 -15.83 5.29
N ILE A 201 -3.68 -16.98 5.46
CA ILE A 201 -3.07 -18.23 5.93
C ILE A 201 -2.11 -18.81 4.88
N LEU A 202 -2.51 -18.87 3.61
CA LEU A 202 -1.77 -19.60 2.57
C LEU A 202 -0.80 -18.74 1.78
N HIS A 203 -0.91 -17.41 1.85
CA HIS A 203 -0.08 -16.53 1.01
C HIS A 203 0.65 -15.44 1.80
N VAL A 204 0.01 -14.81 2.78
CA VAL A 204 0.63 -13.71 3.54
C VAL A 204 1.59 -14.27 4.60
N LEU A 205 1.11 -15.13 5.50
CA LEU A 205 1.94 -15.68 6.59
C LEU A 205 3.15 -16.51 6.10
N PRO A 206 3.02 -17.35 5.06
CA PRO A 206 4.19 -18.03 4.45
C PRO A 206 5.26 -17.08 3.93
N ARG A 207 4.88 -15.90 3.44
CA ARG A 207 5.82 -14.88 2.96
C ARG A 207 6.47 -14.07 4.08
N THR A 208 5.87 -14.02 5.26
CA THR A 208 6.49 -13.43 6.47
C THR A 208 7.26 -14.45 7.30
N GLY A 209 7.17 -15.74 6.95
CA GLY A 209 7.84 -16.85 7.60
C GLY A 209 7.10 -17.38 8.84
N GLU A 210 5.84 -16.97 9.04
CA GLU A 210 5.07 -17.25 10.25
C GLU A 210 4.22 -18.52 10.11
N TRP A 211 4.89 -19.65 9.86
CA TRP A 211 4.27 -20.95 9.57
C TRP A 211 3.49 -21.53 10.76
N GLU A 212 4.06 -21.46 11.96
CA GLU A 212 3.42 -21.93 13.19
C GLU A 212 2.18 -21.09 13.49
N TYR A 213 2.28 -19.78 13.32
CA TYR A 213 1.15 -18.88 13.51
C TYR A 213 0.04 -19.15 12.49
N ALA A 214 0.37 -19.47 11.22
CA ALA A 214 -0.62 -19.86 10.22
C ALA A 214 -1.40 -21.12 10.63
N ARG A 215 -0.71 -22.10 11.22
CA ARG A 215 -1.33 -23.33 11.75
C ARG A 215 -2.23 -23.04 12.95
N GLU A 216 -1.74 -22.26 13.91
CA GLU A 216 -2.51 -21.86 15.09
C GLU A 216 -3.76 -21.05 14.71
N PHE A 217 -3.63 -20.10 13.79
CA PHE A 217 -4.74 -19.30 13.29
C PHE A 217 -5.79 -20.18 12.59
N THR A 218 -5.35 -21.12 11.74
CA THR A 218 -6.24 -22.11 11.09
C THR A 218 -7.00 -22.93 12.13
N MET A 219 -6.32 -23.37 13.19
CA MET A 219 -6.94 -24.15 14.27
C MET A 219 -8.02 -23.36 14.99
N MET A 220 -7.71 -22.13 15.40
CA MET A 220 -8.56 -21.28 16.23
C MET A 220 -9.68 -20.58 15.47
N SER A 221 -9.60 -20.49 14.14
CA SER A 221 -10.60 -19.79 13.35
C SER A 221 -11.97 -20.49 13.41
N PRO A 222 -13.04 -19.77 13.80
CA PRO A 222 -14.39 -20.30 13.86
C PRO A 222 -15.09 -20.32 12.49
N ASP A 223 -14.64 -19.48 11.54
CA ASP A 223 -15.28 -19.30 10.23
C ASP A 223 -14.82 -20.32 9.17
N ILE A 224 -13.85 -21.16 9.53
CA ILE A 224 -13.28 -22.21 8.69
C ILE A 224 -13.85 -23.54 9.15
N ASP A 225 -14.50 -24.28 8.26
CA ASP A 225 -15.00 -25.62 8.57
C ASP A 225 -13.87 -26.66 8.61
N VAL A 226 -14.20 -27.89 9.01
CA VAL A 226 -13.22 -28.96 9.20
C VAL A 226 -12.54 -29.33 7.87
N GLU A 227 -13.27 -29.40 6.77
CA GLU A 227 -12.74 -29.77 5.45
C GLU A 227 -11.75 -28.70 4.94
N MET A 228 -12.10 -27.43 5.10
CA MET A 228 -11.22 -26.31 4.77
C MET A 228 -9.97 -26.28 5.65
N LYS A 229 -10.08 -26.59 6.96
CA LYS A 229 -8.91 -26.70 7.85
C LYS A 229 -7.95 -27.78 7.37
N GLU A 230 -8.44 -28.96 7.02
CA GLU A 230 -7.61 -30.05 6.47
C GLU A 230 -6.92 -29.66 5.16
N HIS A 231 -7.65 -28.96 4.28
CA HIS A 231 -7.10 -28.42 3.05
C HIS A 231 -5.98 -27.41 3.31
N PHE A 232 -6.16 -26.51 4.28
CA PHE A 232 -5.16 -25.51 4.63
C PHE A 232 -3.91 -26.13 5.23
N TYR A 233 -4.02 -27.08 6.16
CA TYR A 233 -2.86 -27.78 6.71
C TYR A 233 -2.07 -28.52 5.63
N THR A 234 -2.75 -29.25 4.76
CA THR A 234 -2.11 -29.98 3.66
C THR A 234 -1.37 -29.02 2.72
N THR A 235 -1.99 -27.88 2.41
CA THR A 235 -1.39 -26.87 1.54
C THR A 235 -0.21 -26.18 2.21
N LEU A 236 -0.31 -25.84 3.50
CA LEU A 236 0.80 -25.25 4.27
C LEU A 236 2.01 -26.18 4.31
N ASP A 237 1.81 -27.47 4.59
CA ASP A 237 2.90 -28.44 4.62
C ASP A 237 3.60 -28.57 3.27
N ARG A 238 2.83 -28.55 2.18
CA ARG A 238 3.38 -28.55 0.81
C ARG A 238 4.20 -27.28 0.56
N LEU A 239 3.63 -26.11 0.84
CA LEU A 239 4.29 -24.82 0.61
C LEU A 239 5.57 -24.68 1.45
N GLN A 240 5.57 -25.15 2.70
CA GLN A 240 6.74 -25.09 3.59
C GLN A 240 7.86 -25.99 3.06
N LYS A 241 7.54 -27.21 2.60
CA LYS A 241 8.52 -28.11 1.97
C LYS A 241 9.09 -27.53 0.69
N ASP A 242 8.25 -26.95 -0.16
CA ASP A 242 8.68 -26.32 -1.41
C ASP A 242 9.62 -25.13 -1.13
N GLN A 243 9.31 -24.30 -0.12
CA GLN A 243 10.17 -23.19 0.30
C GLN A 243 11.53 -23.67 0.80
N GLN A 244 11.57 -24.69 1.65
CA GLN A 244 12.81 -25.28 2.16
C GLN A 244 13.66 -25.89 1.04
N ALA A 245 13.03 -26.57 0.08
CA ALA A 245 13.72 -27.15 -1.07
C ALA A 245 14.34 -26.06 -1.95
N MET A 246 13.61 -24.98 -2.23
CA MET A 246 14.12 -23.83 -2.98
C MET A 246 15.29 -23.15 -2.26
N GLU A 247 15.22 -23.00 -0.93
CA GLU A 247 16.31 -22.41 -0.15
C GLU A 247 17.58 -23.28 -0.19
N LEU A 248 17.43 -24.60 -0.03
CA LEU A 248 18.55 -25.54 -0.15
C LEU A 248 19.19 -25.49 -1.54
N GLN A 249 18.37 -25.45 -2.59
CA GLN A 249 18.85 -25.33 -3.97
C GLN A 249 19.59 -24.01 -4.20
N SER A 250 19.09 -22.90 -3.65
CA SER A 250 19.75 -21.59 -3.76
C SER A 250 21.11 -21.58 -3.08
N ARG A 251 21.21 -22.13 -1.86
CA ARG A 251 22.47 -22.24 -1.10
C ARG A 251 23.50 -23.12 -1.82
N GLU A 252 23.05 -24.22 -2.41
CA GLU A 252 23.92 -25.10 -3.20
C GLU A 252 24.48 -24.37 -4.43
N LEU A 253 23.63 -23.63 -5.16
CA LEU A 253 24.05 -22.86 -6.32
C LEU A 253 25.01 -21.72 -5.95
N GLU A 254 24.80 -21.05 -4.82
CA GLU A 254 25.71 -20.04 -4.29
C GLU A 254 27.08 -20.64 -3.98
N ARG A 255 27.11 -21.78 -3.28
CA ARG A 255 28.36 -22.49 -3.00
C ARG A 255 29.13 -22.85 -4.28
N GLN A 256 28.43 -23.37 -5.29
CA GLN A 256 29.05 -23.70 -6.58
C GLN A 256 29.64 -22.46 -7.26
N ARG A 257 28.93 -21.33 -7.25
CA ARG A 257 29.43 -20.06 -7.79
C ARG A 257 30.66 -19.55 -7.05
N GLU A 258 30.68 -19.66 -5.73
CA GLU A 258 31.84 -19.26 -4.91
C GLU A 258 33.07 -20.13 -5.18
N GLU A 259 32.89 -21.45 -5.30
CA GLU A 259 33.95 -22.39 -5.66
C GLU A 259 34.54 -22.09 -7.05
N GLU A 260 33.68 -21.81 -8.04
CA GLU A 260 34.10 -21.42 -9.39
C GLU A 260 34.95 -20.14 -9.40
N LEU A 261 34.51 -19.11 -8.66
CA LEU A 261 35.23 -17.85 -8.53
C LEU A 261 36.60 -18.04 -7.85
N GLU A 262 36.68 -18.88 -6.82
CA GLU A 262 37.95 -19.14 -6.14
C GLU A 262 38.95 -19.87 -7.05
N ILE A 263 38.49 -20.86 -7.82
CA ILE A 263 39.31 -21.53 -8.83
C ILE A 263 39.82 -20.52 -9.86
N GLU A 264 38.98 -19.59 -10.32
CA GLU A 264 39.38 -18.53 -11.25
C GLU A 264 40.44 -17.60 -10.64
N ARG A 265 40.30 -17.22 -9.37
CA ARG A 265 41.27 -16.38 -8.65
C ARG A 265 42.63 -17.06 -8.52
N ILE A 266 42.66 -18.35 -8.17
CA ILE A 266 43.89 -19.13 -8.08
C ILE A 266 44.58 -19.17 -9.45
N LYS A 267 43.85 -19.52 -10.52
CA LYS A 267 44.38 -19.54 -11.90
C LYS A 267 44.91 -18.18 -12.36
N ALA A 268 44.21 -17.09 -12.04
CA ALA A 268 44.64 -15.74 -12.36
C ALA A 268 45.93 -15.35 -11.61
N GLN A 269 46.05 -15.74 -10.34
CA GLN A 269 47.24 -15.50 -9.53
C GLN A 269 48.45 -16.29 -10.04
N GLU A 270 48.25 -17.57 -10.41
CA GLU A 270 49.29 -18.39 -11.05
C GLU A 270 49.75 -17.79 -12.38
N THR A 271 48.81 -17.34 -13.21
CA THR A 271 49.13 -16.68 -14.50
C THR A 271 49.94 -15.40 -14.29
N ARG A 272 49.60 -14.59 -13.27
CA ARG A 272 50.37 -13.39 -12.91
C ARG A 272 51.78 -13.72 -12.42
N LYS A 273 51.93 -14.73 -11.55
CA LYS A 273 53.24 -15.21 -11.09
C LYS A 273 54.10 -15.70 -12.26
N ALA A 274 53.53 -16.48 -13.18
CA ALA A 274 54.23 -16.98 -14.36
C ALA A 274 54.63 -15.89 -15.36
N LYS A 275 53.85 -14.80 -15.48
CA LYS A 275 54.23 -13.63 -16.29
C LYS A 275 55.30 -12.77 -15.62
N GLY A 276 55.28 -12.63 -14.29
CA GLY A 276 56.27 -11.85 -13.53
C GLY A 276 57.67 -12.49 -13.46
N SER A 277 57.77 -13.82 -13.47
CA SER A 277 59.04 -14.55 -13.48
C SER A 277 59.74 -14.60 -14.85
N ARG A 278 59.08 -14.13 -15.92
CA ARG A 278 59.57 -14.18 -17.31
C ARG A 278 60.09 -12.83 -17.84
N ALA A 279 60.25 -11.82 -16.98
CA ALA A 279 60.94 -10.57 -17.33
C ALA A 279 62.48 -10.78 -17.31
N PRO A 280 63.20 -10.58 -18.41
CA PRO A 280 64.61 -10.96 -18.52
C PRO A 280 65.57 -9.97 -17.85
N SER A 281 66.57 -10.53 -17.17
CA SER A 281 67.77 -9.86 -16.68
C SER A 281 68.69 -9.43 -17.84
N THR A 282 68.41 -8.29 -18.47
CA THR A 282 69.35 -7.64 -19.40
C THR A 282 70.31 -6.71 -18.65
N SER A 283 71.24 -7.27 -17.87
CA SER A 283 72.41 -6.52 -17.39
C SER A 283 73.56 -7.45 -17.00
N SER A 284 74.27 -8.01 -17.99
CA SER A 284 75.66 -8.46 -17.80
C SER A 284 76.30 -8.96 -19.12
N ARG A 285 76.43 -8.10 -20.15
CA ARG A 285 77.44 -8.38 -21.19
C ARG A 285 77.80 -7.17 -22.07
N ALA A 286 78.36 -6.11 -21.47
CA ALA A 286 79.22 -5.18 -22.19
C ALA A 286 80.68 -5.55 -21.87
N ALA A 287 81.16 -6.60 -22.53
CA ALA A 287 82.54 -7.04 -22.46
C ALA A 287 83.45 -6.02 -23.15
N SER A 288 84.46 -5.56 -22.42
CA SER A 288 85.87 -5.64 -22.82
C SER A 288 86.12 -5.67 -24.33
N ARG A 289 86.31 -4.50 -24.96
CA ARG A 289 87.00 -4.37 -26.24
C ARG A 289 87.41 -2.91 -26.49
N ARG A 290 88.56 -2.51 -25.95
CA ARG A 290 89.47 -1.51 -26.56
C ARG A 290 90.76 -1.39 -25.73
N ARG A 291 91.76 -2.21 -26.08
CA ARG A 291 93.17 -1.96 -25.77
C ARG A 291 94.04 -2.58 -26.87
N GLY A 292 94.85 -1.72 -27.52
CA GLY A 292 95.98 -2.00 -28.43
C GLY A 292 95.60 -2.38 -29.85
N SER A 293 96.28 -2.00 -30.93
CA SER A 293 97.40 -1.08 -31.28
C SER A 293 97.19 -0.79 -32.80
N SER A 294 97.88 0.06 -33.56
CA SER A 294 99.11 0.86 -33.49
C SER A 294 98.87 2.12 -34.34
#